data_AF-A0A9D9N2I6-F1
#
_entry.id   AF-A0A9D9N2I6-F1
#
_cell.length_a   1.000
_cell.length_b   1.000
_cell.length_c   1.000
_cell.angle_alpha   90.00
_cell.angle_beta   90.00
_cell.angle_gamma   90.00
#
_symmetry.space_group_name_H-M   'P 1'
#
loop_
_entity.id
_entity.type
_entity.pdbx_description
1 polymer ?
#
loop_
_entity_poly.entity_id
_entity_poly.type
_entity_poly.pdbx_seq_one_letter_code
_entity_poly.pdbx_strand_id
1 'polypeptide(L)'
;MGVLEAIRQFFAILFSGNSPEGKRLKELRRIQHILKATEPPVLKGKSIQPVFASSLYSFCQFLITLKELFEKTVFSPDKRTAYISQDKIIDSLLTQSELDRKDSFSYEKMKTGLDKTENSKVYLEETEHNFNNFLKTYEGQVFSKGNEILVSLENLYNLCNFNYEGIFCLFDPGFSLKSTSGGNFAPVDVKLLDGPLCDFYFVYHNVVFDMELASKLSLVFALVSQEPLSDEEKTKIAKYTKNLGDFSQNQLSKDLIVQIVRYEKENPDYVLDYCKEQKNFVGDRVQRLKSVFKASIEKLKREVPEGAIVQAVNALFEENPLLPVTGYNEDISNMIQEVTPFYFEWVKPVRIIKTFVPLCFSEQFNTVVNTILVEGFFSNKQFEGSLSSTYFYSTSISQHIEDFEKSFKPGMPNDAQVILTELKSFHQGGDVEKKVASYVQRCNYLAKELIHTETNKIQELFSCIDDVIVDSKKVTPDNVINIRTIISSKPFDYIGVLEKSRDLAAKFIGVMQNFTVVKS
;
A
#
# COMPACT_ATOMS: atom_id res chain seq x y z
N MET A 1 -19.26 55.86 -15.33
CA MET A 1 -18.20 56.69 -15.95
C MET A 1 -18.86 57.93 -16.51
N GLY A 2 -18.36 59.11 -16.13
CA GLY A 2 -18.93 60.38 -16.59
C GLY A 2 -18.59 60.67 -18.06
N VAL A 3 -19.46 61.41 -18.75
CA VAL A 3 -19.32 61.78 -20.17
C VAL A 3 -17.98 62.47 -20.46
N LEU A 4 -17.47 63.27 -19.52
CA LEU A 4 -16.16 63.94 -19.61
C LEU A 4 -14.98 62.97 -19.66
N GLU A 5 -15.06 61.85 -18.95
CA GLU A 5 -14.00 60.84 -18.90
C GLU A 5 -13.98 59.99 -20.18
N ALA A 6 -15.17 59.72 -20.73
CA ALA A 6 -15.32 59.10 -22.05
C ALA A 6 -14.75 59.99 -23.18
N ILE A 7 -15.00 61.31 -23.12
CA ILE A 7 -14.47 62.28 -24.08
C ILE A 7 -12.94 62.39 -23.95
N ARG A 8 -12.41 62.46 -22.73
CA ARG A 8 -10.96 62.52 -22.49
C ARG A 8 -10.24 61.26 -22.97
N GLN A 9 -10.80 60.08 -22.72
CA GLN A 9 -10.26 58.82 -23.24
C GLN A 9 -10.39 58.71 -24.77
N PHE A 10 -11.46 59.24 -25.36
CA PHE A 10 -11.63 59.30 -26.82
C PHE A 10 -10.52 60.12 -27.48
N PHE A 11 -10.24 61.32 -26.98
CA PHE A 11 -9.15 62.17 -27.48
C PHE A 11 -7.75 61.60 -27.19
N ALA A 12 -7.55 60.97 -26.02
CA ALA A 12 -6.29 60.29 -25.72
C ALA A 12 -5.96 59.21 -26.76
N ILE A 13 -6.94 58.40 -27.17
CA ILE A 13 -6.75 57.33 -28.16
C ILE A 13 -6.55 57.86 -29.58
N LEU A 14 -7.19 58.98 -29.92
CA LEU A 14 -7.11 59.63 -31.23
C LEU A 14 -5.74 60.28 -31.46
N PHE A 15 -5.14 60.88 -30.42
CA PHE A 15 -3.87 61.59 -30.52
C PHE A 15 -2.64 60.78 -30.06
N SER A 16 -2.81 59.64 -29.39
CA SER A 16 -1.71 58.79 -28.90
C SER A 16 -1.70 57.39 -29.53
N GLY A 17 -2.24 57.23 -30.74
CA GLY A 17 -2.57 55.94 -31.37
C GLY A 17 -1.47 54.87 -31.46
N ASN A 18 -0.20 55.24 -31.26
CA ASN A 18 0.97 54.35 -31.19
C ASN A 18 1.68 54.28 -29.82
N SER A 19 1.22 55.04 -28.82
CA SER A 19 1.75 54.96 -27.46
C SER A 19 1.35 53.64 -26.79
N PRO A 20 2.18 53.09 -25.88
CA PRO A 20 1.83 51.88 -25.12
C PRO A 20 0.49 51.99 -24.39
N GLU A 21 0.19 53.16 -23.82
CA GLU A 21 -1.05 53.41 -23.08
C GLU A 21 -2.29 53.49 -24.01
N GLY A 22 -2.15 54.13 -25.18
CA GLY A 22 -3.20 54.17 -26.19
C GLY A 22 -3.54 52.79 -26.75
N LYS A 23 -2.53 51.91 -26.93
CA LYS A 23 -2.73 50.49 -27.31
C LYS A 23 -3.44 49.71 -26.20
N ARG A 24 -3.01 49.87 -24.94
CA ARG A 24 -3.65 49.26 -23.77
C ARG A 24 -5.14 49.58 -23.69
N LEU A 25 -5.51 50.86 -23.81
CA LEU A 25 -6.91 51.31 -23.73
C LEU A 25 -7.76 50.80 -24.91
N LYS A 26 -7.19 50.70 -26.11
CA LYS A 26 -7.88 50.11 -27.28
C LYS A 26 -8.19 48.63 -27.04
N GLU A 27 -7.22 47.85 -26.54
CA GLU A 27 -7.42 46.43 -26.24
C GLU A 27 -8.41 46.21 -25.08
N LEU A 28 -8.38 47.03 -24.03
CA LEU A 28 -9.39 46.96 -22.96
C LEU A 28 -10.81 47.23 -23.47
N ARG A 29 -10.98 48.18 -24.40
CA ARG A 29 -12.28 48.42 -25.05
C ARG A 29 -12.71 47.24 -25.93
N ARG A 30 -11.77 46.60 -26.62
CA ARG A 30 -12.04 45.38 -27.40
C ARG A 30 -12.52 44.25 -26.50
N ILE A 31 -11.81 43.98 -25.39
CA ILE A 31 -12.21 42.99 -24.37
C ILE A 31 -13.62 43.32 -23.84
N GLN A 32 -13.86 44.58 -23.46
CA GLN A 32 -15.17 45.01 -22.97
C GLN A 32 -16.29 44.82 -24.00
N HIS A 33 -16.01 45.05 -25.28
CA HIS A 33 -16.97 44.80 -26.35
C HIS A 33 -17.26 43.31 -26.49
N ILE A 34 -16.25 42.45 -26.47
CA ILE A 34 -16.42 40.99 -26.56
C ILE A 34 -17.30 40.49 -25.41
N LEU A 35 -17.01 40.87 -24.17
CA LEU A 35 -17.78 40.46 -22.97
C LEU A 35 -19.23 40.95 -22.96
N LYS A 36 -19.53 42.07 -23.65
CA LYS A 36 -20.89 42.60 -23.83
C LYS A 36 -21.63 41.96 -25.00
N ALA A 37 -20.89 41.50 -26.02
CA ALA A 37 -21.41 40.90 -27.23
C ALA A 37 -21.61 39.38 -27.10
N THR A 38 -21.15 38.74 -26.02
CA THR A 38 -21.53 37.37 -25.68
C THR A 38 -23.06 37.28 -25.63
N GLU A 39 -23.65 36.24 -26.21
CA GLU A 39 -25.09 36.02 -26.15
C GLU A 39 -25.40 34.87 -25.19
N PRO A 40 -26.09 35.13 -24.06
CA PRO A 40 -26.47 36.44 -23.51
C PRO A 40 -25.30 37.20 -22.83
N PRO A 41 -25.40 38.55 -22.67
CA PRO A 41 -24.27 39.38 -22.23
C PRO A 41 -23.75 39.00 -20.83
N VAL A 42 -22.45 38.72 -20.75
CA VAL A 42 -21.78 38.36 -19.50
C VAL A 42 -21.43 39.59 -18.67
N LEU A 43 -21.18 40.74 -19.31
CA LEU A 43 -20.80 41.98 -18.63
C LEU A 43 -21.81 43.13 -18.89
N LYS A 44 -22.29 43.76 -17.83
CA LYS A 44 -23.05 45.03 -17.89
C LYS A 44 -22.46 46.04 -16.91
N GLY A 45 -21.90 47.12 -17.43
CA GLY A 45 -21.19 48.11 -16.60
C GLY A 45 -19.89 47.52 -16.02
N LYS A 46 -19.80 47.45 -14.68
CA LYS A 46 -18.73 46.76 -13.94
C LYS A 46 -19.21 45.45 -13.30
N SER A 47 -20.42 45.01 -13.63
CA SER A 47 -21.03 43.83 -13.01
C SER A 47 -21.11 42.67 -13.99
N ILE A 48 -20.61 41.51 -13.57
CA ILE A 48 -20.85 40.23 -14.22
C ILE A 48 -22.30 39.82 -13.98
N GLN A 49 -22.96 39.39 -15.06
CA GLN A 49 -24.39 39.10 -15.06
C GLN A 49 -24.68 37.69 -14.54
N PRO A 50 -25.90 37.45 -14.00
CA PRO A 50 -26.33 36.14 -13.50
C PRO A 50 -26.14 34.98 -14.47
N VAL A 51 -26.18 35.26 -15.78
CA VAL A 51 -26.04 34.20 -16.80
C VAL A 51 -24.69 33.50 -16.73
N PHE A 52 -23.62 34.19 -16.33
CA PHE A 52 -22.33 33.55 -16.12
C PHE A 52 -22.41 32.49 -15.01
N ALA A 53 -23.04 32.83 -13.87
CA ALA A 53 -23.24 31.91 -12.76
C ALA A 53 -24.18 30.76 -13.15
N SER A 54 -25.24 31.02 -13.92
CA SER A 54 -26.12 29.98 -14.44
C SER A 54 -25.39 29.01 -15.37
N SER A 55 -24.54 29.51 -16.26
CA SER A 55 -23.71 28.66 -17.13
C SER A 55 -22.69 27.85 -16.33
N LEU A 56 -21.99 28.48 -15.38
CA LEU A 56 -21.06 27.78 -14.50
C LEU A 56 -21.78 26.71 -13.65
N TYR A 57 -23.00 26.97 -13.19
CA TYR A 57 -23.82 26.00 -12.46
C TYR A 57 -24.20 24.80 -13.32
N SER A 58 -24.67 25.03 -14.55
CA SER A 58 -24.96 23.95 -15.50
C SER A 58 -23.71 23.11 -15.78
N PHE A 59 -22.56 23.74 -15.96
CA PHE A 59 -21.28 23.06 -16.13
C PHE A 59 -20.92 22.21 -14.90
N CYS A 60 -21.05 22.76 -13.70
CA CYS A 60 -20.79 22.08 -12.44
C CYS A 60 -21.68 20.84 -12.27
N GLN A 61 -22.97 20.92 -12.62
CA GLN A 61 -23.90 19.78 -12.53
C GLN A 61 -23.45 18.58 -13.37
N PHE A 62 -22.86 18.82 -14.54
CA PHE A 62 -22.26 17.73 -15.31
C PHE A 62 -21.08 17.11 -14.51
N LEU A 63 -20.16 17.93 -14.02
CA LEU A 63 -18.95 17.47 -13.33
C LEU A 63 -19.22 16.67 -12.04
N ILE A 64 -20.32 16.91 -11.33
CA ILE A 64 -20.69 16.16 -10.12
C ILE A 64 -20.80 14.66 -10.40
N THR A 65 -21.41 14.26 -11.52
CA THR A 65 -21.52 12.84 -11.87
C THR A 65 -20.15 12.19 -12.13
N LEU A 66 -19.24 12.94 -12.75
CA LEU A 66 -17.86 12.46 -12.98
C LEU A 66 -17.06 12.38 -11.68
N LYS A 67 -17.29 13.30 -10.75
CA LYS A 67 -16.67 13.28 -9.43
C LYS A 67 -16.94 11.95 -8.72
N GLU A 68 -18.21 11.55 -8.64
CA GLU A 68 -18.59 10.29 -8.00
C GLU A 68 -17.95 9.07 -8.67
N LEU A 69 -17.82 9.09 -10.00
CA LEU A 69 -17.15 8.03 -10.76
C LEU A 69 -15.67 7.93 -10.36
N PHE A 70 -14.96 9.07 -10.34
CA PHE A 70 -13.54 9.11 -10.01
C PHE A 70 -13.26 8.69 -8.56
N GLU A 71 -14.09 9.15 -7.61
CA GLU A 71 -13.99 8.81 -6.19
C GLU A 71 -14.28 7.32 -5.89
N LYS A 72 -14.93 6.61 -6.82
CA LYS A 72 -15.14 5.16 -6.75
C LYS A 72 -14.07 4.36 -7.49
N THR A 73 -13.15 5.01 -8.20
CA THR A 73 -12.18 4.36 -9.10
C THR A 73 -10.77 4.97 -8.99
N VAL A 74 -10.30 5.60 -10.08
CA VAL A 74 -8.91 6.02 -10.34
C VAL A 74 -8.41 7.05 -9.34
N PHE A 75 -9.30 7.85 -8.75
CA PHE A 75 -8.97 8.85 -7.73
C PHE A 75 -9.80 8.63 -6.48
N SER A 76 -10.05 7.37 -6.15
CA SER A 76 -10.73 7.05 -4.91
C SER A 76 -9.95 7.57 -3.71
N PRO A 77 -10.63 8.08 -2.66
CA PRO A 77 -10.02 8.31 -1.36
C PRO A 77 -9.34 7.03 -0.82
N ASP A 78 -9.85 5.88 -1.25
CA ASP A 78 -9.17 4.60 -1.19
C ASP A 78 -7.94 4.56 -2.13
N LYS A 79 -6.74 4.66 -1.55
CA LYS A 79 -5.48 4.52 -2.30
C LYS A 79 -5.32 3.15 -2.98
N ARG A 80 -5.81 2.05 -2.42
CA ARG A 80 -5.73 0.74 -3.06
C ARG A 80 -6.66 0.66 -4.26
N THR A 81 -7.91 1.09 -4.14
CA THR A 81 -8.82 1.15 -5.30
C THR A 81 -8.27 2.09 -6.36
N ALA A 82 -7.76 3.26 -5.97
CA ALA A 82 -7.09 4.17 -6.87
C ALA A 82 -5.90 3.51 -7.58
N TYR A 83 -4.97 2.88 -6.84
CA TYR A 83 -3.82 2.20 -7.44
C TYR A 83 -4.22 1.00 -8.29
N ILE A 84 -5.17 0.17 -7.88
CA ILE A 84 -5.65 -0.97 -8.69
C ILE A 84 -6.29 -0.45 -9.98
N SER A 85 -7.12 0.59 -9.90
CA SER A 85 -7.75 1.19 -11.07
C SER A 85 -6.71 1.84 -12.00
N GLN A 86 -5.76 2.59 -11.45
CA GLN A 86 -4.64 3.17 -12.20
C GLN A 86 -3.76 2.09 -12.85
N ASP A 87 -3.41 1.06 -12.08
CA ASP A 87 -2.58 -0.06 -12.52
C ASP A 87 -3.29 -0.85 -13.62
N LYS A 88 -4.61 -1.06 -13.51
CA LYS A 88 -5.41 -1.68 -14.58
C LYS A 88 -5.41 -0.83 -15.86
N ILE A 89 -5.49 0.50 -15.76
CA ILE A 89 -5.39 1.39 -16.92
C ILE A 89 -4.01 1.28 -17.56
N ILE A 90 -2.94 1.34 -16.76
CA ILE A 90 -1.56 1.22 -17.26
C ILE A 90 -1.32 -0.16 -17.87
N ASP A 91 -1.71 -1.22 -17.17
CA ASP A 91 -1.51 -2.60 -17.61
C ASP A 91 -2.39 -2.94 -18.83
N SER A 92 -3.49 -2.23 -19.09
CA SER A 92 -4.27 -2.36 -20.33
C SER A 92 -3.51 -1.95 -21.60
N LEU A 93 -2.40 -1.23 -21.45
CA LEU A 93 -1.50 -0.85 -22.55
C LEU A 93 -0.49 -1.95 -22.89
N LEU A 94 -0.39 -2.99 -22.07
CA LEU A 94 0.48 -4.13 -22.30
C LEU A 94 -0.18 -5.16 -23.22
N THR A 95 0.65 -5.92 -23.94
CA THR A 95 0.21 -7.09 -24.70
C THR A 95 -0.11 -8.26 -23.78
N GLN A 96 -0.90 -9.23 -24.26
CA GLN A 96 -1.21 -10.43 -23.48
C GLN A 96 0.06 -11.19 -23.04
N SER A 97 1.07 -11.27 -23.92
CA SER A 97 2.35 -11.92 -23.58
C SER A 97 3.10 -11.19 -22.46
N GLU A 98 2.96 -9.88 -22.33
CA GLU A 98 3.57 -9.09 -21.26
C GLU A 98 2.80 -9.24 -19.95
N LEU A 99 1.48 -9.36 -20.01
CA LEU A 99 0.64 -9.68 -18.85
C LEU A 99 0.96 -11.08 -18.30
N ASP A 100 1.10 -12.08 -19.18
CA ASP A 100 1.47 -13.44 -18.76
C ASP A 100 2.87 -13.46 -18.12
N ARG A 101 3.80 -12.66 -18.66
CA ARG A 101 5.13 -12.45 -18.07
C ARG A 101 5.02 -11.80 -16.69
N LYS A 102 4.20 -10.77 -16.53
CA LYS A 102 3.96 -10.10 -15.25
C LYS A 102 3.48 -11.10 -14.19
N ASP A 103 2.51 -11.94 -14.54
CA ASP A 103 1.93 -12.94 -13.62
C ASP A 103 2.94 -14.03 -13.23
N SER A 104 3.91 -14.34 -14.11
CA SER A 104 5.01 -15.26 -13.80
C SER A 104 5.90 -14.79 -12.65
N PHE A 105 5.94 -13.48 -12.37
CA PHE A 105 6.70 -12.89 -11.25
C PHE A 105 5.92 -12.83 -9.95
N SER A 106 4.71 -13.41 -9.89
CA SER A 106 4.01 -13.61 -8.61
C SER A 106 4.76 -14.62 -7.74
N TYR A 107 4.68 -14.45 -6.43
CA TYR A 107 5.35 -15.33 -5.47
C TYR A 107 5.02 -16.82 -5.72
N GLU A 108 3.74 -17.15 -5.89
CA GLU A 108 3.28 -18.52 -6.12
C GLU A 108 3.87 -19.15 -7.40
N LYS A 109 3.92 -18.38 -8.50
CA LYS A 109 4.49 -18.86 -9.76
C LYS A 109 6.01 -19.02 -9.65
N MET A 110 6.69 -18.06 -9.03
CA MET A 110 8.13 -18.13 -8.82
C MET A 110 8.50 -19.31 -7.92
N LYS A 111 7.74 -19.56 -6.84
CA LYS A 111 7.91 -20.72 -5.96
C LYS A 111 7.72 -22.04 -6.70
N THR A 112 6.63 -22.15 -7.47
CA THR A 112 6.36 -23.36 -8.27
C THR A 112 7.47 -23.64 -9.29
N GLY A 113 8.07 -22.60 -9.88
CA GLY A 113 9.20 -22.77 -10.80
C GLY A 113 10.51 -23.11 -10.09
N LEU A 114 10.73 -22.53 -8.91
CA LEU A 114 11.87 -22.83 -8.05
C LEU A 114 11.87 -24.30 -7.61
N ASP A 115 10.72 -24.83 -7.19
CA ASP A 115 10.55 -26.23 -6.76
C ASP A 115 10.80 -27.25 -7.89
N LYS A 116 10.73 -26.83 -9.15
CA LYS A 116 10.96 -27.66 -10.33
C LYS A 116 12.38 -27.59 -10.87
N THR A 117 13.22 -26.73 -10.31
CA THR A 117 14.56 -26.45 -10.84
C THR A 117 15.64 -27.11 -10.00
N GLU A 118 16.63 -27.71 -10.64
CA GLU A 118 17.77 -28.33 -9.95
C GLU A 118 18.72 -27.31 -9.31
N ASN A 119 18.87 -26.13 -9.94
CA ASN A 119 19.74 -25.06 -9.47
C ASN A 119 18.94 -23.81 -9.07
N SER A 120 18.56 -23.75 -7.80
CA SER A 120 17.80 -22.63 -7.21
C SER A 120 18.49 -21.28 -7.36
N LYS A 121 19.84 -21.23 -7.29
CA LYS A 121 20.58 -19.97 -7.40
C LYS A 121 20.50 -19.38 -8.81
N VAL A 122 20.77 -20.20 -9.82
CA VAL A 122 20.69 -19.79 -11.23
C VAL A 122 19.26 -19.37 -11.58
N TYR A 123 18.25 -20.13 -11.14
CA TYR A 123 16.85 -19.77 -11.36
C TYR A 123 16.49 -18.39 -10.79
N LEU A 124 16.92 -18.08 -9.57
CA LEU A 124 16.64 -16.79 -8.95
C LEU A 124 17.36 -15.64 -9.67
N GLU A 125 18.63 -15.82 -10.05
CA GLU A 125 19.40 -14.82 -10.83
C GLU A 125 18.76 -14.57 -12.21
N GLU A 126 18.33 -15.61 -12.91
CA GLU A 126 17.61 -15.51 -14.18
C GLU A 126 16.25 -14.83 -14.01
N THR A 127 15.52 -15.15 -12.94
CA THR A 127 14.22 -14.52 -12.64
C THR A 127 14.38 -13.03 -12.37
N GLU A 128 15.41 -12.62 -11.60
CA GLU A 128 15.76 -11.21 -11.40
C GLU A 128 16.13 -10.51 -12.72
N HIS A 129 16.92 -11.16 -13.58
CA HIS A 129 17.28 -10.63 -14.89
C HIS A 129 16.05 -10.44 -15.80
N ASN A 130 15.19 -11.46 -15.86
CA ASN A 130 13.96 -11.44 -16.64
C ASN A 130 12.98 -10.37 -16.14
N PHE A 131 12.86 -10.18 -14.83
CA PHE A 131 12.06 -9.12 -14.25
C PHE A 131 12.57 -7.73 -14.64
N ASN A 132 13.89 -7.50 -14.54
CA ASN A 132 14.47 -6.23 -14.95
C ASN A 132 14.27 -5.94 -16.45
N ASN A 133 14.32 -6.97 -17.30
CA ASN A 133 14.00 -6.82 -18.72
C ASN A 133 12.50 -6.57 -18.95
N PHE A 134 11.61 -7.21 -18.19
CA PHE A 134 10.18 -6.93 -18.22
C PHE A 134 9.88 -5.48 -17.84
N LEU A 135 10.55 -4.90 -16.84
CA LEU A 135 10.31 -3.51 -16.47
C LEU A 135 10.58 -2.50 -17.59
N LYS A 136 11.42 -2.84 -18.58
CA LYS A 136 11.66 -2.00 -19.77
C LYS A 136 10.42 -1.88 -20.66
N THR A 137 9.42 -2.78 -20.55
CA THR A 137 8.16 -2.64 -21.30
C THR A 137 7.33 -1.45 -20.84
N TYR A 138 7.53 -1.00 -19.60
CA TYR A 138 6.91 0.22 -19.07
C TYR A 138 7.64 1.49 -19.53
N GLU A 139 8.73 1.38 -20.28
CA GLU A 139 9.42 2.52 -20.91
C GLU A 139 8.80 2.84 -22.27
N GLY A 140 9.05 4.05 -22.80
CA GLY A 140 8.56 4.44 -24.12
C GLY A 140 7.04 4.64 -24.18
N GLN A 141 6.33 3.85 -24.99
CA GLN A 141 4.92 4.10 -25.32
C GLN A 141 3.97 3.87 -24.14
N VAL A 142 4.21 2.85 -23.31
CA VAL A 142 3.43 2.61 -22.10
C VAL A 142 3.64 3.76 -21.10
N PHE A 143 4.88 4.23 -20.96
CA PHE A 143 5.21 5.39 -20.13
C PHE A 143 4.46 6.64 -20.59
N SER A 144 4.57 7.00 -21.86
CA SER A 144 4.01 8.24 -22.38
C SER A 144 2.48 8.21 -22.35
N LYS A 145 1.86 7.14 -22.89
CA LYS A 145 0.40 7.03 -22.96
C LYS A 145 -0.24 6.82 -21.59
N GLY A 146 0.37 6.02 -20.72
CA GLY A 146 -0.15 5.76 -19.38
C GLY A 146 -0.21 7.03 -18.53
N ASN A 147 0.88 7.81 -18.54
CA ASN A 147 0.91 9.10 -17.86
C ASN A 147 -0.05 10.11 -18.51
N GLU A 148 -0.09 10.20 -19.84
CA GLU A 148 -1.00 11.10 -20.55
C GLU A 148 -2.48 10.84 -20.19
N ILE A 149 -2.90 9.57 -20.18
CA ILE A 149 -4.27 9.18 -19.80
C ILE A 149 -4.54 9.59 -18.35
N LEU A 150 -3.69 9.18 -17.40
CA LEU A 150 -3.95 9.40 -15.97
C LEU A 150 -3.83 10.87 -15.57
N VAL A 151 -2.90 11.63 -16.14
CA VAL A 151 -2.80 13.09 -15.93
C VAL A 151 -4.01 13.81 -16.53
N SER A 152 -4.49 13.40 -17.71
CA SER A 152 -5.71 13.96 -18.29
C SER A 152 -6.93 13.73 -17.40
N LEU A 153 -7.05 12.53 -16.81
CA LEU A 153 -8.11 12.22 -15.86
C LEU A 153 -7.93 12.97 -14.54
N GLU A 154 -6.70 13.15 -14.05
CA GLU A 154 -6.38 13.91 -12.82
C GLU A 154 -6.74 15.38 -12.97
N ASN A 155 -6.41 16.00 -14.11
CA ASN A 155 -6.80 17.38 -14.42
C ASN A 155 -8.33 17.55 -14.39
N LEU A 156 -9.07 16.60 -14.97
CA LEU A 156 -10.52 16.61 -14.93
C LEU A 156 -11.06 16.39 -13.50
N TYR A 157 -10.45 15.49 -12.73
CA TYR A 157 -10.81 15.27 -11.32
C TYR A 157 -10.56 16.50 -10.45
N ASN A 158 -9.46 17.22 -10.67
CA ASN A 158 -9.16 18.47 -9.98
C ASN A 158 -10.20 19.54 -10.30
N LEU A 159 -10.63 19.64 -11.57
CA LEU A 159 -11.73 20.50 -11.98
C LEU A 159 -13.05 20.11 -11.28
N CYS A 160 -13.38 18.81 -11.21
CA CYS A 160 -14.56 18.32 -10.50
C CYS A 160 -14.55 18.65 -9.00
N ASN A 161 -13.37 18.79 -8.39
CA ASN A 161 -13.20 19.13 -6.97
C ASN A 161 -13.05 20.62 -6.67
N PHE A 162 -13.08 21.47 -7.70
CA PHE A 162 -13.01 22.90 -7.50
C PHE A 162 -14.13 23.41 -6.59
N ASN A 163 -13.85 24.43 -5.76
CA ASN A 163 -14.83 25.03 -4.86
C ASN A 163 -15.79 25.95 -5.61
N TYR A 164 -16.74 25.38 -6.36
CA TYR A 164 -17.75 26.13 -7.09
C TYR A 164 -18.71 26.90 -6.17
N GLU A 165 -19.02 26.36 -4.98
CA GLU A 165 -19.92 26.99 -4.01
C GLU A 165 -19.40 28.38 -3.61
N GLY A 166 -18.08 28.53 -3.45
CA GLY A 166 -17.45 29.82 -3.20
C GLY A 166 -17.73 30.89 -4.27
N ILE A 167 -17.76 30.51 -5.56
CA ILE A 167 -18.14 31.42 -6.64
C ILE A 167 -19.64 31.70 -6.61
N PHE A 168 -20.47 30.67 -6.46
CA PHE A 168 -21.93 30.83 -6.46
C PHE A 168 -22.43 31.69 -5.31
N CYS A 169 -21.83 31.60 -4.11
CA CYS A 169 -22.16 32.43 -2.96
C CYS A 169 -21.91 33.94 -3.19
N LEU A 170 -21.08 34.31 -4.16
CA LEU A 170 -20.92 35.71 -4.56
C LEU A 170 -22.14 36.23 -5.32
N PHE A 171 -22.79 35.37 -6.11
CA PHE A 171 -23.99 35.69 -6.90
C PHE A 171 -25.28 35.48 -6.11
N ASP A 172 -25.29 34.54 -5.16
CA ASP A 172 -26.41 34.22 -4.29
C ASP A 172 -25.87 33.73 -2.93
N PRO A 173 -25.81 34.60 -1.89
CA PRO A 173 -25.26 34.24 -0.59
C PRO A 173 -25.95 33.08 0.12
N GLY A 174 -27.19 32.75 -0.25
CA GLY A 174 -27.95 31.62 0.29
C GLY A 174 -27.79 30.33 -0.52
N PHE A 175 -27.02 30.36 -1.60
CA PHE A 175 -26.85 29.21 -2.50
C PHE A 175 -26.17 28.05 -1.80
N SER A 176 -26.67 26.84 -2.05
CA SER A 176 -25.94 25.61 -1.74
C SER A 176 -26.08 24.58 -2.84
N LEU A 177 -24.96 23.92 -3.18
CA LEU A 177 -24.91 22.80 -4.14
C LEU A 177 -25.77 21.61 -3.74
N LYS A 178 -26.14 21.49 -2.45
CA LYS A 178 -26.99 20.42 -1.92
C LYS A 178 -28.49 20.71 -2.07
N SER A 179 -28.86 21.94 -2.37
CA SER A 179 -30.26 22.34 -2.50
C SER A 179 -30.80 21.96 -3.89
N THR A 180 -32.05 21.47 -3.95
CA THR A 180 -32.73 21.11 -5.20
C THR A 180 -33.34 22.32 -5.92
N SER A 181 -33.44 23.46 -5.24
CA SER A 181 -33.79 24.74 -5.84
C SER A 181 -32.57 25.34 -6.53
N GLY A 182 -32.66 25.63 -7.84
CA GLY A 182 -31.63 26.38 -8.53
C GLY A 182 -31.33 27.74 -7.86
N GLY A 183 -30.14 28.29 -8.10
CA GLY A 183 -29.70 29.54 -7.47
C GLY A 183 -30.43 30.77 -8.00
N ASN A 184 -30.71 31.73 -7.11
CA ASN A 184 -31.26 33.04 -7.45
C ASN A 184 -30.13 34.04 -7.71
N PHE A 185 -29.34 33.78 -8.74
CA PHE A 185 -28.13 34.54 -9.03
C PHE A 185 -28.42 36.02 -9.35
N ALA A 186 -27.75 36.92 -8.63
CA ALA A 186 -27.78 38.37 -8.83
C ALA A 186 -26.48 38.87 -9.48
N PRO A 187 -26.47 40.04 -10.15
CA PRO A 187 -25.24 40.61 -10.72
C PRO A 187 -24.18 40.92 -9.66
N VAL A 188 -22.91 40.64 -9.97
CA VAL A 188 -21.77 40.78 -9.03
C VAL A 188 -20.72 41.73 -9.60
N ASP A 189 -20.11 42.57 -8.77
CA ASP A 189 -18.96 43.39 -9.19
C ASP A 189 -17.79 42.50 -9.62
N VAL A 190 -17.24 42.75 -10.82
CA VAL A 190 -16.15 41.96 -11.40
C VAL A 190 -14.93 41.86 -10.47
N LYS A 191 -14.70 42.87 -9.62
CA LYS A 191 -13.59 42.87 -8.64
C LYS A 191 -13.66 41.73 -7.62
N LEU A 192 -14.86 41.31 -7.24
CA LEU A 192 -15.05 40.23 -6.28
C LEU A 192 -14.71 38.86 -6.87
N LEU A 193 -14.57 38.76 -8.19
CA LEU A 193 -14.33 37.53 -8.92
C LEU A 193 -12.86 37.30 -9.30
N ASP A 194 -11.96 38.26 -9.06
CA ASP A 194 -10.54 38.15 -9.49
C ASP A 194 -9.86 36.88 -8.95
N GLY A 195 -9.84 36.70 -7.62
CA GLY A 195 -9.26 35.52 -6.98
C GLY A 195 -9.93 34.22 -7.42
N PRO A 196 -11.26 34.08 -7.22
CA PRO A 196 -11.96 32.84 -7.57
C PRO A 196 -11.86 32.44 -9.06
N LEU A 197 -11.81 33.40 -9.98
CA LEU A 197 -11.60 33.10 -11.42
C LEU A 197 -10.16 32.73 -11.74
N CYS A 198 -9.17 33.30 -11.05
CA CYS A 198 -7.78 32.85 -11.17
C CYS A 198 -7.65 31.40 -10.67
N ASP A 199 -8.22 31.08 -9.52
CA ASP A 199 -8.19 29.72 -8.95
C ASP A 199 -8.94 28.72 -9.86
N PHE A 200 -10.09 29.12 -10.41
CA PHE A 200 -10.83 28.29 -11.35
C PHE A 200 -10.02 28.05 -12.64
N TYR A 201 -9.43 29.10 -13.20
CA TYR A 201 -8.60 28.98 -14.39
C TYR A 201 -7.39 28.07 -14.17
N PHE A 202 -6.78 28.12 -12.98
CA PHE A 202 -5.61 27.34 -12.62
C PHE A 202 -5.84 25.82 -12.81
N VAL A 203 -7.04 25.32 -12.46
CA VAL A 203 -7.42 23.90 -12.62
C VAL A 203 -8.11 23.62 -13.97
N TYR A 204 -8.80 24.60 -14.55
CA TYR A 204 -9.54 24.44 -15.81
C TYR A 204 -8.64 24.47 -17.05
N HIS A 205 -7.50 25.17 -16.99
CA HIS A 205 -6.62 25.40 -18.14
C HIS A 205 -6.15 24.12 -18.83
N ASN A 206 -5.78 23.08 -18.08
CA ASN A 206 -5.24 21.84 -18.63
C ASN A 206 -6.30 20.84 -19.11
N VAL A 207 -7.59 21.11 -18.86
CA VAL A 207 -8.66 20.19 -19.23
C VAL A 207 -9.03 20.37 -20.69
N VAL A 208 -9.02 19.28 -21.46
CA VAL A 208 -9.41 19.24 -22.87
C VAL A 208 -10.61 18.32 -23.01
N PHE A 209 -11.70 18.85 -23.57
CA PHE A 209 -12.95 18.12 -23.76
C PHE A 209 -13.08 17.72 -25.23
N ASP A 210 -12.51 16.57 -25.57
CA ASP A 210 -12.49 16.02 -26.93
C ASP A 210 -12.95 14.54 -26.97
N MET A 211 -12.85 13.92 -28.14
CA MET A 211 -13.20 12.50 -28.32
C MET A 211 -12.20 11.55 -27.64
N GLU A 212 -10.97 12.01 -27.38
CA GLU A 212 -9.99 11.22 -26.64
C GLU A 212 -10.38 11.15 -25.16
N LEU A 213 -10.91 12.24 -24.59
CA LEU A 213 -11.45 12.23 -23.24
C LEU A 213 -12.61 11.23 -23.09
N ALA A 214 -13.49 11.12 -24.09
CA ALA A 214 -14.56 10.12 -24.08
C ALA A 214 -14.01 8.67 -24.05
N SER A 215 -12.92 8.44 -24.78
CA SER A 215 -12.22 7.14 -24.79
C SER A 215 -11.56 6.86 -23.44
N LYS A 216 -10.89 7.85 -22.84
CA LYS A 216 -10.28 7.79 -21.51
C LYS A 216 -11.32 7.52 -20.41
N LEU A 217 -12.48 8.20 -20.45
CA LEU A 217 -13.59 7.96 -19.53
C LEU A 217 -14.20 6.57 -19.70
N SER A 218 -14.29 6.07 -20.94
CA SER A 218 -14.79 4.71 -21.19
C SER A 218 -13.93 3.64 -20.50
N LEU A 219 -12.61 3.84 -20.42
CA LEU A 219 -11.74 2.95 -19.62
C LEU A 219 -12.15 2.96 -18.14
N VAL A 220 -12.40 4.15 -17.58
CA VAL A 220 -12.82 4.30 -16.17
C VAL A 220 -14.18 3.65 -15.91
N PHE A 221 -15.15 3.85 -16.80
CA PHE A 221 -16.47 3.23 -16.69
C PHE A 221 -16.40 1.70 -16.78
N ALA A 222 -15.57 1.15 -17.66
CA ALA A 222 -15.35 -0.30 -17.74
C ALA A 222 -14.79 -0.88 -16.44
N LEU A 223 -13.96 -0.13 -15.70
CA LEU A 223 -13.47 -0.56 -14.38
C LEU A 223 -14.59 -0.68 -13.35
N VAL A 224 -15.61 0.19 -13.40
CA VAL A 224 -16.77 0.14 -12.50
C VAL A 224 -17.67 -1.04 -12.83
N SER A 225 -17.99 -1.22 -14.12
CA SER A 225 -18.90 -2.27 -14.57
C SER A 225 -18.29 -3.67 -14.45
N GLN A 226 -16.96 -3.78 -14.30
CA GLN A 226 -16.19 -5.03 -14.33
C GLN A 226 -16.38 -5.86 -15.62
N GLU A 227 -17.01 -5.26 -16.64
CA GLU A 227 -17.34 -5.85 -17.91
C GLU A 227 -17.04 -4.84 -19.05
N PRO A 228 -16.81 -5.33 -20.29
CA PRO A 228 -16.67 -4.46 -21.44
C PRO A 228 -17.95 -3.64 -21.65
N LEU A 229 -17.79 -2.33 -21.82
CA LEU A 229 -18.93 -1.44 -22.12
C LEU A 229 -19.56 -1.81 -23.47
N SER A 230 -20.89 -1.81 -23.49
CA SER A 230 -21.68 -1.92 -24.72
C SER A 230 -21.49 -0.69 -25.62
N ASP A 231 -21.77 -0.84 -26.92
CA ASP A 231 -21.65 0.27 -27.87
C ASP A 231 -22.66 1.40 -27.58
N GLU A 232 -23.80 1.07 -26.97
CA GLU A 232 -24.77 2.06 -26.49
C GLU A 232 -24.20 2.92 -25.36
N GLU A 233 -23.50 2.31 -24.39
CA GLU A 233 -22.87 3.02 -23.28
C GLU A 233 -21.73 3.92 -23.77
N LYS A 234 -20.88 3.42 -24.66
CA LYS A 234 -19.82 4.22 -25.30
C LYS A 234 -20.40 5.41 -26.05
N THR A 235 -21.52 5.22 -26.75
CA THR A 235 -22.23 6.31 -27.45
C THR A 235 -22.78 7.34 -26.47
N LYS A 236 -23.30 6.91 -25.30
CA LYS A 236 -23.75 7.83 -24.24
C LYS A 236 -22.59 8.65 -23.68
N ILE A 237 -21.44 8.02 -23.38
CA ILE A 237 -20.23 8.70 -22.89
C ILE A 237 -19.71 9.71 -23.92
N ALA A 238 -19.68 9.34 -25.21
CA ALA A 238 -19.27 10.22 -26.29
C ALA A 238 -20.20 11.45 -26.42
N LYS A 239 -21.51 11.25 -26.39
CA LYS A 239 -22.49 12.36 -26.39
C LYS A 239 -22.32 13.27 -25.18
N TYR A 240 -22.13 12.68 -24.00
CA TYR A 240 -21.93 13.43 -22.76
C TYR A 240 -20.66 14.28 -22.82
N THR A 241 -19.55 13.71 -23.27
CA THR A 241 -18.26 14.42 -23.41
C THR A 241 -18.32 15.51 -24.47
N LYS A 242 -19.02 15.26 -25.59
CA LYS A 242 -19.27 16.26 -26.62
C LYS A 242 -20.07 17.43 -26.08
N ASN A 243 -21.15 17.19 -25.35
CA ASN A 243 -21.96 18.24 -24.75
C ASN A 243 -21.14 19.10 -23.77
N LEU A 244 -20.29 18.47 -22.95
CA LEU A 244 -19.34 19.17 -22.09
C LEU A 244 -18.34 20.02 -22.88
N GLY A 245 -17.83 19.51 -24.00
CA GLY A 245 -16.94 20.24 -24.90
C GLY A 245 -17.61 21.44 -25.56
N ASP A 246 -18.81 21.25 -26.11
CA ASP A 246 -19.60 22.32 -26.73
C ASP A 246 -19.94 23.41 -25.69
N PHE A 247 -20.25 23.01 -24.45
CA PHE A 247 -20.49 23.94 -23.35
C PHE A 247 -19.25 24.74 -22.97
N SER A 248 -18.13 24.02 -22.80
CA SER A 248 -16.82 24.55 -22.46
C SER A 248 -16.31 25.53 -23.52
N GLN A 249 -16.58 25.30 -24.81
CA GLN A 249 -16.14 26.19 -25.89
C GLN A 249 -17.06 27.41 -26.09
N ASN A 250 -18.39 27.24 -25.96
CA ASN A 250 -19.34 28.28 -26.34
C ASN A 250 -19.80 29.16 -25.17
N GLN A 251 -19.92 28.62 -23.96
CA GLN A 251 -20.50 29.34 -22.81
C GLN A 251 -19.47 29.67 -21.72
N LEU A 252 -18.45 28.81 -21.55
CA LEU A 252 -17.48 28.93 -20.47
C LEU A 252 -16.02 28.86 -20.96
N SER A 253 -15.74 29.47 -22.12
CA SER A 253 -14.43 29.33 -22.75
C SER A 253 -13.29 29.84 -21.89
N LYS A 254 -12.12 29.20 -22.01
CA LYS A 254 -10.89 29.64 -21.35
C LYS A 254 -10.58 31.11 -21.66
N ASP A 255 -10.84 31.52 -22.90
CA ASP A 255 -10.66 32.89 -23.35
C ASP A 255 -11.64 33.86 -22.66
N LEU A 256 -12.90 33.47 -22.47
CA LEU A 256 -13.88 34.26 -21.71
C LEU A 256 -13.38 34.56 -20.29
N ILE A 257 -12.86 33.56 -19.59
CA ILE A 257 -12.33 33.70 -18.22
C ILE A 257 -11.11 34.64 -18.21
N VAL A 258 -10.17 34.43 -19.14
CA VAL A 258 -8.98 35.29 -19.31
C VAL A 258 -9.39 36.73 -19.56
N GLN A 259 -10.40 36.96 -20.42
CA GLN A 259 -10.90 38.28 -20.73
C GLN A 259 -11.55 38.98 -19.54
N ILE A 260 -12.32 38.26 -18.71
CA ILE A 260 -12.91 38.83 -17.49
C ILE A 260 -11.81 39.29 -16.53
N VAL A 261 -10.79 38.47 -16.29
CA VAL A 261 -9.68 38.79 -15.39
C VAL A 261 -8.81 39.93 -15.93
N ARG A 262 -8.52 39.96 -17.24
CA ARG A 262 -7.80 41.09 -17.89
C ARG A 262 -8.57 42.40 -17.80
N TYR A 263 -9.90 42.34 -17.91
CA TYR A 263 -10.77 43.50 -17.76
C TYR A 263 -10.77 44.03 -16.33
N GLU A 264 -10.83 43.14 -15.33
CA GLU A 264 -10.73 43.49 -13.91
C GLU A 264 -9.39 44.18 -13.61
N LYS A 265 -8.27 43.57 -14.02
CA LYS A 265 -6.92 44.04 -13.70
C LYS A 265 -6.49 45.28 -14.49
N GLU A 266 -7.35 45.75 -15.39
CA GLU A 266 -7.07 46.82 -16.35
C GLU A 266 -5.73 46.60 -17.12
N ASN A 267 -5.41 45.32 -17.36
CA ASN A 267 -4.19 44.85 -17.98
C ASN A 267 -4.49 43.80 -19.07
N PRO A 268 -4.53 44.20 -20.35
CA PRO A 268 -4.75 43.31 -21.49
C PRO A 268 -3.70 42.21 -21.66
N ASP A 269 -2.49 42.45 -21.18
CA ASP A 269 -1.35 41.53 -21.33
C ASP A 269 -1.20 40.60 -20.13
N TYR A 270 -2.12 40.66 -19.16
CA TYR A 270 -2.09 39.79 -18.00
C TYR A 270 -2.18 38.32 -18.42
N VAL A 271 -1.30 37.50 -17.87
CA VAL A 271 -1.23 36.06 -18.09
C VAL A 271 -1.65 35.38 -16.78
N LEU A 272 -2.67 34.54 -16.86
CA LEU A 272 -3.10 33.74 -15.72
C LEU A 272 -2.15 32.55 -15.56
N ASP A 273 -1.80 32.25 -14.32
CA ASP A 273 -1.04 31.04 -14.00
C ASP A 273 -1.93 29.80 -14.08
N TYR A 274 -1.29 28.64 -14.24
CA TYR A 274 -1.96 27.36 -14.33
C TYR A 274 -1.07 26.23 -13.78
N CYS A 275 -1.69 25.10 -13.44
CA CYS A 275 -0.96 23.97 -12.90
C CYS A 275 0.05 23.40 -13.91
N LYS A 276 1.34 23.38 -13.57
CA LYS A 276 2.42 22.84 -14.43
C LYS A 276 2.92 21.48 -13.95
N GLU A 277 2.69 21.15 -12.69
CA GLU A 277 3.14 19.88 -12.11
C GLU A 277 2.27 18.74 -12.62
N GLN A 278 2.91 17.69 -13.09
CA GLN A 278 2.25 16.47 -13.53
C GLN A 278 2.86 15.28 -12.81
N LYS A 279 2.00 14.41 -12.29
CA LYS A 279 2.42 13.23 -11.56
C LYS A 279 2.91 12.13 -12.50
N ASN A 280 3.91 11.37 -12.06
CA ASN A 280 4.43 10.21 -12.78
C ASN A 280 3.77 8.92 -12.28
N PHE A 281 2.56 8.64 -12.77
CA PHE A 281 1.78 7.46 -12.40
C PHE A 281 2.44 6.14 -12.82
N VAL A 282 3.02 6.09 -14.02
CA VAL A 282 3.71 4.88 -14.51
C VAL A 282 4.97 4.61 -13.68
N GLY A 283 5.72 5.65 -13.32
CA GLY A 283 6.85 5.55 -12.41
C GLY A 283 6.46 4.98 -11.04
N ASP A 284 5.38 5.49 -10.44
CA ASP A 284 4.85 4.98 -9.17
C ASP A 284 4.47 3.49 -9.27
N ARG A 285 3.85 3.06 -10.38
CA ARG A 285 3.53 1.65 -10.64
C ARG A 285 4.78 0.79 -10.73
N VAL A 286 5.78 1.21 -11.50
CA VAL A 286 7.07 0.49 -11.62
C VAL A 286 7.75 0.33 -10.25
N GLN A 287 7.71 1.36 -9.40
CA GLN A 287 8.26 1.26 -8.04
C GLN A 287 7.51 0.24 -7.17
N ARG A 288 6.16 0.22 -7.22
CA ARG A 288 5.37 -0.80 -6.52
C ARG A 288 5.71 -2.22 -6.98
N LEU A 289 5.81 -2.45 -8.29
CA LEU A 289 6.20 -3.74 -8.84
C LEU A 289 7.58 -4.19 -8.35
N LYS A 290 8.57 -3.28 -8.35
CA LYS A 290 9.92 -3.54 -7.84
C LYS A 290 9.90 -3.93 -6.36
N SER A 291 9.16 -3.19 -5.53
CA SER A 291 9.09 -3.45 -4.10
C SER A 291 8.49 -4.82 -3.79
N VAL A 292 7.38 -5.18 -4.43
CA VAL A 292 6.73 -6.48 -4.26
C VAL A 292 7.66 -7.60 -4.75
N PHE A 293 8.20 -7.48 -5.96
CA PHE A 293 9.11 -8.49 -6.53
C PHE A 293 10.34 -8.71 -5.66
N LYS A 294 10.99 -7.63 -5.20
CA LYS A 294 12.16 -7.72 -4.32
C LYS A 294 11.82 -8.44 -3.02
N ALA A 295 10.68 -8.14 -2.40
CA ALA A 295 10.24 -8.84 -1.20
C ALA A 295 9.99 -10.33 -1.46
N SER A 296 9.37 -10.67 -2.57
CA SER A 296 9.14 -12.06 -2.98
C SER A 296 10.44 -12.82 -3.22
N ILE A 297 11.40 -12.22 -3.92
CA ILE A 297 12.72 -12.83 -4.15
C ILE A 297 13.50 -12.99 -2.85
N GLU A 298 13.50 -12.01 -1.95
CA GLU A 298 14.15 -12.12 -0.64
C GLU A 298 13.50 -13.21 0.22
N LYS A 299 12.17 -13.34 0.20
CA LYS A 299 11.45 -14.46 0.84
C LYS A 299 11.90 -15.79 0.23
N LEU A 300 11.92 -15.93 -1.09
CA LEU A 300 12.34 -17.15 -1.77
C LEU A 300 13.80 -17.50 -1.47
N LYS A 301 14.72 -16.53 -1.48
CA LYS A 301 16.13 -16.74 -1.10
C LYS A 301 16.28 -17.30 0.31
N ARG A 302 15.42 -16.88 1.25
CA ARG A 302 15.38 -17.43 2.62
C ARG A 302 14.72 -18.81 2.69
N GLU A 303 13.75 -19.07 1.83
CA GLU A 303 13.07 -20.36 1.75
C GLU A 303 13.87 -21.43 1.00
N VAL A 304 14.75 -21.04 0.07
CA VAL A 304 15.71 -21.94 -0.59
C VAL A 304 16.45 -22.65 0.53
N PRO A 305 16.16 -23.94 0.75
CA PRO A 305 16.80 -24.63 1.83
C PRO A 305 18.25 -24.87 1.43
N GLU A 306 19.18 -24.58 2.33
CA GLU A 306 20.46 -25.29 2.25
C GLU A 306 20.13 -26.79 2.39
N GLY A 307 20.60 -27.62 1.46
CA GLY A 307 20.30 -29.06 1.46
C GLY A 307 20.59 -29.72 2.82
N ALA A 308 21.59 -29.20 3.53
CA ALA A 308 21.92 -29.58 4.91
C ALA A 308 20.77 -29.33 5.91
N ILE A 309 20.05 -28.20 5.81
CA ILE A 309 18.95 -27.85 6.73
C ILE A 309 17.76 -28.78 6.52
N VAL A 310 17.41 -29.10 5.26
CA VAL A 310 16.30 -30.03 4.98
C VAL A 310 16.63 -31.43 5.47
N GLN A 311 17.85 -31.90 5.20
CA GLN A 311 18.30 -33.19 5.72
C GLN A 311 18.29 -33.22 7.25
N ALA A 312 18.73 -32.15 7.91
CA ALA A 312 18.74 -32.06 9.36
C ALA A 312 17.32 -32.02 9.96
N VAL A 313 16.37 -31.30 9.35
CA VAL A 313 14.96 -31.28 9.77
C VAL A 313 14.32 -32.66 9.56
N ASN A 314 14.54 -33.30 8.42
CA ASN A 314 14.03 -34.65 8.16
C ASN A 314 14.66 -35.68 9.10
N ALA A 315 15.94 -35.55 9.45
CA ALA A 315 16.60 -36.41 10.43
C ALA A 315 16.14 -36.16 11.88
N LEU A 316 15.54 -34.99 12.16
CA LEU A 316 15.00 -34.64 13.46
C LEU A 316 13.57 -35.16 13.67
N PHE A 317 12.73 -35.09 12.62
CA PHE A 317 11.30 -35.42 12.70
C PHE A 317 10.90 -36.70 11.97
N GLU A 318 11.81 -37.30 11.18
CA GLU A 318 11.56 -38.47 10.33
C GLU A 318 10.38 -38.21 9.38
N GLU A 319 9.32 -39.02 9.46
CA GLU A 319 8.10 -38.85 8.66
C GLU A 319 7.05 -37.94 9.32
N ASN A 320 7.33 -37.36 10.50
CA ASN A 320 6.34 -36.53 11.19
C ASN A 320 6.29 -35.11 10.57
N PRO A 321 5.12 -34.65 10.10
CA PRO A 321 4.99 -33.32 9.54
C PRO A 321 5.08 -32.26 10.64
N LEU A 322 5.70 -31.12 10.31
CA LEU A 322 5.76 -29.97 11.22
C LEU A 322 4.35 -29.47 11.56
N LEU A 323 4.09 -29.29 12.85
CA LEU A 323 2.80 -28.80 13.34
C LEU A 323 2.51 -27.38 12.80
N PRO A 324 1.24 -27.08 12.46
CA PRO A 324 0.85 -25.75 12.00
C PRO A 324 0.84 -24.74 13.17
N VAL A 325 1.08 -23.47 12.84
CA VAL A 325 0.97 -22.34 13.78
C VAL A 325 -0.29 -21.55 13.45
N THR A 326 -1.11 -21.28 14.46
CA THR A 326 -2.37 -20.55 14.29
C THR A 326 -2.10 -19.04 14.29
N GLY A 327 -2.62 -18.32 13.28
CA GLY A 327 -2.56 -16.86 13.20
C GLY A 327 -1.24 -16.27 12.66
N TYR A 328 -0.11 -16.98 12.82
CA TYR A 328 1.19 -16.63 12.22
C TYR A 328 1.63 -17.74 11.26
N ASN A 329 1.08 -17.74 10.05
CA ASN A 329 1.27 -18.82 9.06
C ASN A 329 1.47 -18.30 7.64
N GLU A 330 1.81 -19.22 6.73
CA GLU A 330 2.06 -18.92 5.32
C GLU A 330 0.83 -18.37 4.60
N ASP A 331 -0.37 -18.86 4.91
CA ASP A 331 -1.60 -18.41 4.22
C ASP A 331 -1.85 -16.91 4.45
N ILE A 332 -1.76 -16.47 5.72
CA ILE A 332 -1.89 -15.06 6.09
C ILE A 332 -0.73 -14.26 5.50
N SER A 333 0.49 -14.81 5.56
CA SER A 333 1.66 -14.16 4.99
C SER A 333 1.52 -13.92 3.48
N ASN A 334 1.00 -14.89 2.73
CA ASN A 334 0.83 -14.80 1.28
C ASN A 334 -0.25 -13.77 0.94
N MET A 335 -1.37 -13.75 1.68
CA MET A 335 -2.41 -12.72 1.54
C MET A 335 -1.87 -11.29 1.78
N ILE A 336 -0.97 -11.10 2.75
CA ILE A 336 -0.30 -9.79 2.98
C ILE A 336 0.62 -9.45 1.79
N GLN A 337 1.35 -10.43 1.29
CA GLN A 337 2.38 -10.25 0.26
C GLN A 337 1.81 -10.02 -1.15
N GLU A 338 0.59 -10.47 -1.43
CA GLU A 338 -0.12 -10.16 -2.68
C GLU A 338 -0.24 -8.64 -2.93
N VAL A 339 -0.28 -7.84 -1.87
CA VAL A 339 -0.56 -6.41 -1.93
C VAL A 339 0.53 -5.54 -1.33
N THR A 340 1.45 -6.10 -0.55
CA THR A 340 2.48 -5.35 0.17
C THR A 340 3.82 -6.08 0.11
N PRO A 341 4.96 -5.40 0.36
CA PRO A 341 6.25 -6.07 0.46
C PRO A 341 6.46 -6.80 1.80
N PHE A 342 5.48 -6.84 2.70
CA PHE A 342 5.61 -7.42 4.04
C PHE A 342 5.19 -8.89 4.08
N TYR A 343 5.85 -9.68 4.91
CA TYR A 343 5.55 -11.10 5.09
C TYR A 343 6.06 -11.60 6.45
N PHE A 344 5.55 -12.76 6.88
CA PHE A 344 6.01 -13.41 8.11
C PHE A 344 7.31 -14.17 7.85
N GLU A 345 8.36 -13.78 8.56
CA GLU A 345 9.72 -14.28 8.27
C GLU A 345 10.06 -15.57 9.02
N TRP A 346 9.40 -15.79 10.16
CA TRP A 346 9.83 -16.78 11.15
C TRP A 346 8.87 -17.97 11.29
N VAL A 347 7.97 -18.20 10.32
CA VAL A 347 6.93 -19.24 10.40
C VAL A 347 7.56 -20.63 10.57
N LYS A 348 8.53 -20.98 9.70
CA LYS A 348 9.22 -22.28 9.72
C LYS A 348 9.91 -22.59 11.06
N PRO A 349 10.79 -21.73 11.63
CA PRO A 349 11.42 -22.01 12.91
C PRO A 349 10.42 -22.12 14.08
N VAL A 350 9.34 -21.33 14.11
CA VAL A 350 8.29 -21.51 15.14
C VAL A 350 7.65 -22.91 15.03
N ARG A 351 7.35 -23.37 13.81
CA ARG A 351 6.81 -24.73 13.58
C ARG A 351 7.79 -25.82 14.03
N ILE A 352 9.09 -25.64 13.82
CA ILE A 352 10.14 -26.58 14.27
C ILE A 352 10.12 -26.70 15.79
N ILE A 353 10.14 -25.59 16.54
CA ILE A 353 10.10 -25.61 18.00
C ILE A 353 8.80 -26.26 18.49
N LYS A 354 7.65 -25.85 17.94
CA LYS A 354 6.33 -26.39 18.30
C LYS A 354 6.27 -27.91 18.13
N THR A 355 6.89 -28.44 17.10
CA THR A 355 6.93 -29.88 16.83
C THR A 355 7.95 -30.60 17.70
N PHE A 356 9.09 -29.96 18.00
CA PHE A 356 10.17 -30.55 18.78
C PHE A 356 9.83 -30.73 20.26
N VAL A 357 9.20 -29.73 20.89
CA VAL A 357 8.91 -29.73 22.34
C VAL A 357 8.20 -31.02 22.81
N PRO A 358 7.07 -31.48 22.21
CA PRO A 358 6.42 -32.70 22.66
C PRO A 358 7.24 -33.98 22.39
N LEU A 359 8.15 -33.97 21.41
CA LEU A 359 9.03 -35.11 21.13
C LEU A 359 10.16 -35.22 22.16
N CYS A 360 10.71 -34.09 22.58
CA CYS A 360 11.84 -34.03 23.51
C CYS A 360 11.39 -34.18 24.97
N PHE A 361 10.33 -33.47 25.37
CA PHE A 361 9.83 -33.44 26.75
C PHE A 361 8.79 -34.54 27.00
N SER A 362 9.17 -35.79 26.71
CA SER A 362 8.32 -36.96 26.96
C SER A 362 8.02 -37.16 28.45
N GLU A 363 6.94 -37.88 28.76
CA GLU A 363 6.59 -38.24 30.15
C GLU A 363 7.74 -38.95 30.88
N GLN A 364 8.48 -39.81 30.17
CA GLN A 364 9.66 -40.50 30.69
C GLN A 364 10.78 -39.52 31.03
N PHE A 365 11.12 -38.61 30.12
CA PHE A 365 12.15 -37.60 30.35
C PHE A 365 11.80 -36.73 31.57
N ASN A 366 10.57 -36.22 31.63
CA ASN A 366 10.11 -35.40 32.74
C ASN A 366 10.15 -36.15 34.08
N THR A 367 9.80 -37.45 34.08
CA THR A 367 9.88 -38.30 35.28
C THR A 367 11.32 -38.44 35.78
N VAL A 368 12.27 -38.67 34.87
CA VAL A 368 13.69 -38.84 35.22
C VAL A 368 14.26 -37.55 35.80
N VAL A 369 14.08 -36.42 35.12
CA VAL A 369 14.63 -35.13 35.58
C VAL A 369 14.01 -34.68 36.89
N ASN A 370 12.68 -34.84 37.07
CA ASN A 370 12.03 -34.56 38.35
C ASN A 370 12.57 -35.44 39.49
N THR A 371 12.81 -36.72 39.22
CA THR A 371 13.34 -37.64 40.23
C THR A 371 14.74 -37.22 40.65
N ILE A 372 15.59 -36.79 39.69
CA ILE A 372 16.93 -36.28 39.99
C ILE A 372 16.87 -34.99 40.81
N LEU A 373 15.92 -34.09 40.51
CA LEU A 373 15.72 -32.85 41.27
C LEU A 373 15.24 -33.10 42.71
N VAL A 374 14.40 -34.11 42.94
CA VAL A 374 13.80 -34.38 44.27
C VAL A 374 14.68 -35.31 45.11
N GLU A 375 15.24 -36.36 44.53
CA GLU A 375 16.04 -37.38 45.23
C GLU A 375 17.56 -37.08 45.18
N GLY A 376 17.99 -36.07 44.41
CA GLY A 376 19.39 -35.69 44.23
C GLY A 376 20.04 -35.02 45.44
N PHE A 377 21.22 -35.50 45.83
CA PHE A 377 22.09 -34.83 46.78
C PHE A 377 23.10 -33.96 46.02
N PHE A 378 22.76 -32.68 45.87
CA PHE A 378 23.56 -31.70 45.15
C PHE A 378 24.71 -31.14 46.00
N SER A 379 25.94 -31.35 45.56
CA SER A 379 27.15 -30.70 46.12
C SER A 379 27.24 -29.23 45.67
N ASN A 380 26.83 -28.94 44.43
CA ASN A 380 26.85 -27.62 43.84
C ASN A 380 25.45 -26.99 43.81
N LYS A 381 25.19 -26.08 44.75
CA LYS A 381 23.90 -25.37 44.88
C LYS A 381 23.58 -24.47 43.68
N GLN A 382 24.60 -23.94 43.00
CA GLN A 382 24.40 -23.13 41.80
C GLN A 382 23.92 -24.01 40.63
N PHE A 383 24.48 -25.21 40.49
CA PHE A 383 24.05 -26.18 39.49
C PHE A 383 22.61 -26.64 39.72
N GLU A 384 22.24 -26.98 40.97
CA GLU A 384 20.87 -27.34 41.36
C GLU A 384 19.87 -26.24 40.97
N GLY A 385 20.19 -24.98 41.28
CA GLY A 385 19.38 -23.83 40.91
C GLY A 385 19.24 -23.66 39.40
N SER A 386 20.34 -23.82 38.66
CA SER A 386 20.35 -23.75 37.20
C SER A 386 19.45 -24.84 36.60
N LEU A 387 19.75 -26.12 36.86
CA LEU A 387 19.01 -27.28 36.36
C LEU A 387 17.52 -27.16 36.64
N SER A 388 17.15 -26.85 37.89
CA SER A 388 15.77 -26.66 38.32
C SER A 388 15.08 -25.55 37.52
N SER A 389 15.67 -24.36 37.47
CA SER A 389 15.08 -23.21 36.78
C SER A 389 14.90 -23.43 35.28
N THR A 390 15.91 -23.99 34.59
CA THR A 390 15.83 -24.30 33.16
C THR A 390 14.87 -25.43 32.85
N TYR A 391 14.75 -26.43 33.72
CA TYR A 391 13.80 -27.53 33.54
C TYR A 391 12.36 -27.03 33.66
N PHE A 392 12.01 -26.32 34.74
CA PHE A 392 10.66 -25.79 34.92
C PHE A 392 10.27 -24.80 33.83
N TYR A 393 11.22 -23.94 33.39
CA TYR A 393 11.00 -23.10 32.21
C TYR A 393 10.72 -23.94 30.96
N SER A 394 11.52 -24.98 30.71
CA SER A 394 11.40 -25.83 29.52
C SER A 394 10.10 -26.63 29.46
N THR A 395 9.49 -26.95 30.61
CA THR A 395 8.16 -27.56 30.64
C THR A 395 7.04 -26.59 30.23
N SER A 396 7.29 -25.28 30.29
CA SER A 396 6.33 -24.22 29.96
C SER A 396 6.43 -23.72 28.51
N ILE A 397 7.38 -24.22 27.72
CA ILE A 397 7.59 -23.79 26.31
C ILE A 397 6.33 -24.01 25.46
N SER A 398 5.64 -25.16 25.63
CA SER A 398 4.37 -25.41 24.95
C SER A 398 3.35 -24.31 25.26
N GLN A 399 3.27 -23.87 26.51
CA GLN A 399 2.37 -22.80 26.92
C GLN A 399 2.77 -21.45 26.31
N HIS A 400 4.07 -21.13 26.24
CA HIS A 400 4.55 -19.91 25.59
C HIS A 400 4.18 -19.86 24.11
N ILE A 401 4.28 -20.99 23.40
CA ILE A 401 3.85 -21.12 22.00
C ILE A 401 2.34 -20.96 21.87
N GLU A 402 1.56 -21.59 22.74
CA GLU A 402 0.11 -21.40 22.76
C GLU A 402 -0.29 -19.96 23.04
N ASP A 403 0.41 -19.26 23.94
CA ASP A 403 0.13 -17.87 24.27
C ASP A 403 0.50 -16.93 23.11
N PHE A 404 1.60 -17.24 22.41
CA PHE A 404 1.93 -16.62 21.13
C PHE A 404 0.78 -16.81 20.12
N GLU A 405 0.26 -18.03 19.93
CA GLU A 405 -0.87 -18.28 19.02
C GLU A 405 -2.16 -17.60 19.46
N LYS A 406 -2.47 -17.63 20.77
CA LYS A 406 -3.64 -16.94 21.34
C LYS A 406 -3.57 -15.44 21.08
N SER A 407 -2.38 -14.85 21.01
CA SER A 407 -2.22 -13.42 20.71
C SER A 407 -2.80 -13.01 19.36
N PHE A 408 -2.98 -13.97 18.42
CA PHE A 408 -3.55 -13.73 17.09
C PHE A 408 -5.07 -13.96 16.99
N LYS A 409 -5.72 -14.37 18.09
CA LYS A 409 -7.18 -14.57 18.12
C LYS A 409 -7.94 -13.24 18.08
N PRO A 410 -9.24 -13.27 17.72
CA PRO A 410 -10.08 -12.08 17.70
C PRO A 410 -10.04 -11.30 19.01
N GLY A 411 -9.80 -9.99 18.93
CA GLY A 411 -9.73 -9.08 20.09
C GLY A 411 -8.43 -9.12 20.89
N MET A 412 -7.43 -9.89 20.46
CA MET A 412 -6.12 -9.97 21.10
C MET A 412 -5.12 -9.00 20.44
N PRO A 413 -3.94 -8.73 21.06
CA PRO A 413 -3.02 -7.71 20.57
C PRO A 413 -2.54 -7.90 19.13
N ASN A 414 -2.41 -9.15 18.66
CA ASN A 414 -1.95 -9.49 17.31
C ASN A 414 -3.08 -10.06 16.43
N ASP A 415 -4.33 -9.67 16.68
CA ASP A 415 -5.50 -10.17 15.95
C ASP A 415 -5.29 -10.16 14.42
N ALA A 416 -5.19 -11.37 13.85
CA ALA A 416 -4.96 -11.54 12.43
C ALA A 416 -6.17 -11.08 11.59
N GLN A 417 -7.40 -11.15 12.13
CA GLN A 417 -8.59 -10.70 11.44
C GLN A 417 -8.61 -9.18 11.29
N VAL A 418 -8.06 -8.44 12.26
CA VAL A 418 -7.95 -6.98 12.15
C VAL A 418 -7.09 -6.61 10.95
N ILE A 419 -5.95 -7.28 10.73
CA ILE A 419 -5.10 -6.97 9.58
C ILE A 419 -5.66 -7.51 8.28
N LEU A 420 -6.26 -8.70 8.25
CA LEU A 420 -6.93 -9.18 7.04
C LEU A 420 -8.11 -8.26 6.66
N THR A 421 -8.81 -7.71 7.66
CA THR A 421 -9.85 -6.70 7.44
C THR A 421 -9.24 -5.38 7.01
N GLU A 422 -8.16 -4.89 7.64
CA GLU A 422 -7.41 -3.69 7.22
C GLU A 422 -6.72 -3.86 5.87
N LEU A 423 -6.47 -5.07 5.38
CA LEU A 423 -6.05 -5.33 3.99
C LEU A 423 -7.24 -5.22 3.04
N LYS A 424 -8.40 -5.74 3.44
CA LYS A 424 -9.69 -5.58 2.75
C LYS A 424 -10.28 -4.16 2.87
N SER A 425 -9.81 -3.39 3.85
CA SER A 425 -10.19 -2.03 4.19
C SER A 425 -8.96 -1.14 4.26
N PHE A 426 -7.91 -1.47 3.49
CA PHE A 426 -6.76 -0.63 3.09
C PHE A 426 -7.22 0.63 2.33
N HIS A 427 -8.50 0.94 2.47
CA HIS A 427 -9.43 1.46 1.52
C HIS A 427 -9.94 2.84 1.94
N GLN A 428 -9.23 3.53 2.83
CA GLN A 428 -9.64 4.83 3.39
C GLN A 428 -8.49 5.85 3.46
N GLY A 429 -7.42 5.66 2.68
CA GLY A 429 -6.39 6.69 2.50
C GLY A 429 -5.52 6.98 3.72
N GLY A 430 -5.59 6.15 4.77
CA GLY A 430 -4.75 6.25 5.95
C GLY A 430 -3.39 5.57 5.80
N ASP A 431 -2.61 5.65 6.87
CA ASP A 431 -1.28 5.05 7.06
C ASP A 431 -1.32 3.50 7.08
N VAL A 432 -2.19 2.86 6.29
CA VAL A 432 -2.47 1.41 6.35
C VAL A 432 -1.24 0.60 5.95
N GLU A 433 -0.46 1.07 4.98
CA GLU A 433 0.84 0.45 4.67
C GLU A 433 1.75 0.46 5.91
N LYS A 434 1.82 1.58 6.64
CA LYS A 434 2.60 1.65 7.89
C LYS A 434 1.96 0.83 9.01
N LYS A 435 0.63 0.72 9.09
CA LYS A 435 -0.05 -0.16 10.05
C LYS A 435 0.29 -1.63 9.78
N VAL A 436 0.19 -2.07 8.53
CA VAL A 436 0.55 -3.43 8.10
C VAL A 436 2.04 -3.67 8.33
N ALA A 437 2.91 -2.71 7.98
CA ALA A 437 4.34 -2.77 8.25
C ALA A 437 4.61 -2.95 9.75
N SER A 438 4.03 -2.10 10.59
CA SER A 438 4.21 -2.12 12.05
C SER A 438 3.68 -3.42 12.66
N TYR A 439 2.54 -3.91 12.17
CA TYR A 439 1.98 -5.18 12.58
C TYR A 439 2.92 -6.35 12.24
N VAL A 440 3.34 -6.46 10.97
CA VAL A 440 4.22 -7.55 10.52
C VAL A 440 5.57 -7.48 11.25
N GLN A 441 6.15 -6.29 11.40
CA GLN A 441 7.39 -6.09 12.16
C GLN A 441 7.25 -6.54 13.61
N ARG A 442 6.15 -6.18 14.28
CA ARG A 442 5.89 -6.60 15.66
C ARG A 442 5.70 -8.11 15.76
N CYS A 443 4.93 -8.72 14.87
CA CYS A 443 4.73 -10.17 14.86
C CYS A 443 6.05 -10.92 14.59
N ASN A 444 6.86 -10.45 13.63
CA ASN A 444 8.18 -10.99 13.33
C ASN A 444 9.12 -10.83 14.53
N TYR A 445 9.08 -9.69 15.23
CA TYR A 445 9.86 -9.48 16.45
C TYR A 445 9.48 -10.48 17.55
N LEU A 446 8.18 -10.63 17.83
CA LEU A 446 7.69 -11.59 18.83
C LEU A 446 8.09 -13.02 18.48
N ALA A 447 7.95 -13.42 17.21
CA ALA A 447 8.36 -14.74 16.76
C ALA A 447 9.87 -14.96 16.92
N LYS A 448 10.69 -13.95 16.55
CA LYS A 448 12.15 -14.01 16.70
C LYS A 448 12.57 -14.12 18.17
N GLU A 449 11.98 -13.32 19.05
CA GLU A 449 12.27 -13.36 20.49
C GLU A 449 11.87 -14.70 21.11
N LEU A 450 10.71 -15.25 20.73
CA LEU A 450 10.29 -16.59 21.12
C LEU A 450 11.34 -17.62 20.67
N ILE A 451 11.69 -17.63 19.38
CA ILE A 451 12.69 -18.57 18.85
C ILE A 451 14.02 -18.47 19.60
N HIS A 452 14.51 -17.25 19.80
CA HIS A 452 15.78 -17.03 20.49
C HIS A 452 15.74 -17.51 21.94
N THR A 453 14.70 -17.14 22.68
CA THR A 453 14.58 -17.47 24.11
C THR A 453 14.41 -18.97 24.32
N GLU A 454 13.47 -19.59 23.58
CA GLU A 454 13.16 -21.00 23.75
C GLU A 454 14.32 -21.91 23.34
N THR A 455 15.01 -21.57 22.23
CA THR A 455 16.18 -22.35 21.78
C THR A 455 17.32 -22.31 22.80
N ASN A 456 17.62 -21.12 23.36
CA ASN A 456 18.69 -20.99 24.35
C ASN A 456 18.33 -21.68 25.68
N LYS A 457 17.06 -21.66 26.09
CA LYS A 457 16.62 -22.35 27.31
C LYS A 457 16.69 -23.87 27.19
N ILE A 458 16.38 -24.40 26.00
CA ILE A 458 16.61 -25.82 25.68
C ILE A 458 18.10 -26.14 25.74
N GLN A 459 18.98 -25.34 25.13
CA GLN A 459 20.43 -25.55 25.18
C GLN A 459 20.97 -25.53 26.62
N GLU A 460 20.55 -24.57 27.44
CA GLU A 460 20.97 -24.45 28.85
C GLU A 460 20.54 -25.69 29.65
N LEU A 461 19.30 -26.17 29.48
CA LEU A 461 18.83 -27.39 30.12
C LEU A 461 19.68 -28.59 29.72
N PHE A 462 19.90 -28.79 28.42
CA PHE A 462 20.63 -29.96 27.93
C PHE A 462 22.13 -29.92 28.26
N SER A 463 22.69 -28.73 28.49
CA SER A 463 24.03 -28.60 29.07
C SER A 463 24.07 -29.11 30.51
N CYS A 464 23.04 -28.80 31.32
CA CYS A 464 22.92 -29.35 32.67
C CYS A 464 22.68 -30.88 32.64
N ILE A 465 21.89 -31.39 31.69
CA ILE A 465 21.69 -32.83 31.52
C ILE A 465 23.00 -33.54 31.13
N ASP A 466 23.81 -32.92 30.28
CA ASP A 466 25.14 -33.45 29.93
C ASP A 466 26.03 -33.59 31.17
N ASP A 467 26.05 -32.58 32.05
CA ASP A 467 26.78 -32.66 33.31
C ASP A 467 26.30 -33.80 34.22
N VAL A 468 24.97 -34.03 34.28
CA VAL A 468 24.40 -35.17 35.04
C VAL A 468 24.81 -36.51 34.43
N ILE A 469 24.78 -36.66 33.11
CA ILE A 469 25.22 -37.88 32.40
C ILE A 469 26.70 -38.13 32.67
N VAL A 470 27.54 -37.09 32.59
CA VAL A 470 28.97 -37.17 32.88
C VAL A 470 29.22 -37.59 34.33
N ASP A 471 28.51 -37.00 35.28
CA ASP A 471 28.60 -37.33 36.70
C ASP A 471 28.24 -38.79 37.00
N SER A 472 27.25 -39.34 36.31
CA SER A 472 26.88 -40.75 36.46
C SER A 472 28.04 -41.71 36.13
N LYS A 473 28.93 -41.30 35.22
CA LYS A 473 30.07 -42.09 34.73
C LYS A 473 31.30 -41.91 35.63
N LYS A 474 31.44 -40.82 36.39
CA LYS A 474 32.57 -40.54 37.29
C LYS A 474 32.54 -41.39 38.57
N VAL A 475 33.72 -41.82 39.03
CA VAL A 475 33.87 -42.53 40.32
C VAL A 475 33.45 -41.63 41.49
N THR A 476 33.75 -40.35 41.40
CA THR A 476 33.33 -39.28 42.32
C THR A 476 32.57 -38.21 41.52
N PRO A 477 31.22 -38.17 41.59
CA PRO A 477 30.41 -37.15 40.92
C PRO A 477 30.71 -35.75 41.46
N ASP A 478 30.67 -34.72 40.59
CA ASP A 478 31.02 -33.35 40.97
C ASP A 478 29.82 -32.51 41.40
N ASN A 479 28.64 -32.74 40.80
CA ASN A 479 27.41 -31.98 41.00
C ASN A 479 26.33 -32.76 41.76
N VAL A 480 26.08 -34.04 41.41
CA VAL A 480 25.05 -34.88 42.05
C VAL A 480 25.67 -36.12 42.66
N ILE A 481 25.93 -36.08 43.97
CA ILE A 481 26.76 -37.07 44.68
C ILE A 481 26.18 -38.49 44.59
N ASN A 482 24.86 -38.64 44.68
CA ASN A 482 24.17 -39.93 44.71
C ASN A 482 23.57 -40.35 43.35
N ILE A 483 23.97 -39.71 42.24
CA ILE A 483 23.36 -39.93 40.93
C ILE A 483 23.34 -41.41 40.51
N ARG A 484 24.41 -42.17 40.80
CA ARG A 484 24.51 -43.60 40.51
C ARG A 484 23.47 -44.43 41.27
N THR A 485 23.15 -44.05 42.50
CA THR A 485 22.13 -44.71 43.32
C THR A 485 20.72 -44.43 42.78
N ILE A 486 20.47 -43.21 42.32
CA ILE A 486 19.18 -42.82 41.71
C ILE A 486 18.95 -43.63 40.43
N ILE A 487 19.97 -43.73 39.57
CA ILE A 487 19.88 -44.44 38.29
C ILE A 487 19.72 -45.94 38.48
N SER A 488 20.44 -46.55 39.42
CA SER A 488 20.44 -48.01 39.62
C SER A 488 19.23 -48.55 40.40
N SER A 489 18.43 -47.69 41.03
CA SER A 489 17.33 -48.09 41.93
C SER A 489 15.95 -48.16 41.26
N LYS A 490 15.83 -47.89 39.94
CA LYS A 490 14.55 -47.66 39.27
C LYS A 490 14.30 -48.64 38.10
N PRO A 491 13.03 -48.88 37.73
CA PRO A 491 12.64 -49.99 36.85
C PRO A 491 12.91 -49.78 35.35
N PHE A 492 13.32 -48.59 34.91
CA PHE A 492 13.63 -48.30 33.50
C PHE A 492 14.96 -47.55 33.37
N ASP A 493 15.54 -47.56 32.17
CA ASP A 493 16.88 -47.01 31.89
C ASP A 493 16.89 -45.48 31.89
N TYR A 494 17.17 -44.88 33.05
CA TYR A 494 17.18 -43.43 33.23
C TYR A 494 18.30 -42.77 32.39
N ILE A 495 19.47 -43.41 32.30
CA ILE A 495 20.59 -42.86 31.51
C ILE A 495 20.28 -42.93 30.03
N GLY A 496 19.76 -44.05 29.54
CA GLY A 496 19.34 -44.17 28.14
C GLY A 496 18.28 -43.14 27.74
N VAL A 497 17.34 -42.82 28.65
CA VAL A 497 16.34 -41.74 28.43
C VAL A 497 17.02 -40.37 28.33
N LEU A 498 17.96 -40.05 29.22
CA LEU A 498 18.68 -38.78 29.19
C LEU A 498 19.58 -38.65 27.94
N GLU A 499 20.34 -39.70 27.61
CA GLU A 499 21.21 -39.74 26.42
C GLU A 499 20.41 -39.59 25.13
N LYS A 500 19.29 -40.32 24.98
CA LYS A 500 18.41 -40.20 23.80
C LYS A 500 17.83 -38.79 23.66
N SER A 501 17.36 -38.20 24.76
CA SER A 501 16.78 -36.84 24.74
C SER A 501 17.84 -35.79 24.41
N ARG A 502 19.06 -35.98 24.94
CA ARG A 502 20.21 -35.13 24.67
C ARG A 502 20.66 -35.19 23.21
N ASP A 503 20.71 -36.37 22.60
CA ASP A 503 21.05 -36.51 21.19
C ASP A 503 19.99 -35.87 20.28
N LEU A 504 18.71 -36.00 20.64
CA LEU A 504 17.61 -35.33 19.94
C LEU A 504 17.72 -33.80 20.06
N ALA A 505 18.02 -33.29 21.25
CA ALA A 505 18.25 -31.87 21.49
C ALA A 505 19.45 -31.33 20.71
N ALA A 506 20.56 -32.08 20.65
CA ALA A 506 21.73 -31.68 19.87
C ALA A 506 21.40 -31.52 18.37
N LYS A 507 20.64 -32.46 17.79
CA LYS A 507 20.13 -32.34 16.41
C LYS A 507 19.26 -31.10 16.23
N PHE A 508 18.34 -30.85 17.16
CA PHE A 508 17.49 -29.67 17.15
C PHE A 508 18.28 -28.37 17.22
N ILE A 509 19.25 -28.27 18.13
CA ILE A 509 20.09 -27.08 18.26
C ILE A 509 20.90 -26.84 16.98
N GLY A 510 21.45 -27.88 16.37
CA GLY A 510 22.13 -27.78 15.07
C GLY A 510 21.23 -27.23 13.97
N VAL A 511 19.94 -27.60 13.95
CA VAL A 511 18.94 -27.00 13.04
C VAL A 511 18.70 -25.54 13.39
N MET A 512 18.49 -25.22 14.67
CA MET A 512 18.10 -23.89 15.13
C MET A 512 19.22 -22.83 15.03
N GLN A 513 20.49 -23.24 15.01
CA GLN A 513 21.63 -22.35 14.77
C GLN A 513 21.56 -21.63 13.42
N ASN A 514 20.81 -22.16 12.44
CA ASN A 514 20.57 -21.49 11.16
C ASN A 514 19.58 -20.32 11.27
N PHE A 515 18.78 -20.25 12.35
CA PHE A 515 17.72 -19.28 12.54
C PHE A 515 17.99 -18.31 13.70
N THR A 516 18.77 -18.72 14.70
CA THR A 516 19.07 -17.89 15.87
C THR A 516 20.47 -18.15 16.43
N VAL A 517 21.00 -17.16 17.15
CA VAL A 517 22.26 -17.31 17.88
C VAL A 517 22.00 -18.15 19.13
N VAL A 518 22.72 -19.27 19.23
CA VAL A 518 22.70 -20.16 20.39
C VAL A 518 23.94 -19.91 21.22
N LYS A 519 23.76 -19.59 22.50
CA LYS A 519 24.86 -19.37 23.45
C LYS A 519 25.50 -20.71 23.79
N SER A 520 26.82 -20.75 23.68
CA SER A 520 27.67 -21.91 24.02
C SER A 520 27.93 -21.99 25.50
#